data_AF-A0A8E2JMT7-F1
#
_entry.id   AF-A0A8E2JMT7-F1
#
_cell.length_a   1.000
_cell.length_b   1.000
_cell.length_c   1.000
_cell.angle_alpha   90.00
_cell.angle_beta   90.00
_cell.angle_gamma   90.00
#
_symmetry.space_group_name_H-M   'P 1'
#
loop_
_entity.id
_entity.type
_entity.pdbx_description
1 polymer ?
#
loop_
_entity_poly.entity_id
_entity_poly.type
_entity_poly.pdbx_seq_one_letter_code
_entity_poly.pdbx_strand_id
1 'polypeptide(L)'
;MLPRSRFSVGNILWLPQERDLPRRPFHFRTKLPQSCYGHPVILISIDSSDNAVWVLILTTFGGHGPTPAKFIRRGHNPDEYLPIYPAAPHLDDILSLLLEDGQSLLRDSWVFVRKPYRCAKAWLQELPPETWNMPWLKGQVKNLVTPEEDRPDASDGIGLEWSGSELKSTPSS
;
A
#
# COMPACT_ATOMS: atom_id res chain seq x y z
N MET A 1 1.29 -16.09 -2.62
CA MET A 1 -0.06 -15.83 -2.05
C MET A 1 0.10 -15.83 -0.53
N LEU A 2 -0.55 -14.91 0.17
CA LEU A 2 -0.47 -14.86 1.64
C LEU A 2 -1.06 -16.13 2.28
N PRO A 3 -0.57 -16.57 3.45
CA PRO A 3 -1.16 -17.68 4.17
C PRO A 3 -2.58 -17.33 4.66
N ARG A 4 -3.44 -18.34 4.81
CA ARG A 4 -4.86 -18.16 5.18
C ARG A 4 -5.06 -17.37 6.47
N SER A 5 -4.14 -17.51 7.43
CA SER A 5 -4.14 -16.78 8.70
C SER A 5 -4.07 -15.26 8.55
N ARG A 6 -3.61 -14.75 7.41
CA ARG A 6 -3.55 -13.30 7.14
C ARG A 6 -4.88 -12.73 6.64
N PHE A 7 -5.84 -13.58 6.30
CA PHE A 7 -7.19 -13.15 5.92
C PHE A 7 -8.11 -13.30 7.11
N SER A 8 -8.09 -12.30 7.99
CA SER A 8 -9.08 -12.11 9.06
C SER A 8 -9.76 -10.76 8.89
N VAL A 9 -11.03 -10.67 9.30
CA VAL A 9 -11.75 -9.39 9.36
C VAL A 9 -11.02 -8.47 10.34
N GLY A 10 -10.87 -7.20 9.97
CA GLY A 10 -10.09 -6.20 10.71
C GLY A 10 -8.64 -6.08 10.27
N ASN A 11 -8.07 -7.08 9.58
CA ASN A 11 -6.69 -7.00 9.11
C ASN A 11 -6.52 -5.91 8.06
N ILE A 12 -5.38 -5.21 8.13
CA ILE A 12 -4.93 -4.26 7.11
C ILE A 12 -3.93 -4.96 6.19
N LEU A 13 -4.23 -4.99 4.90
CA LEU A 13 -3.38 -5.55 3.85
C LEU A 13 -3.07 -4.48 2.79
N TRP A 14 -2.12 -4.76 1.90
CA TRP A 14 -1.80 -3.89 0.76
C TRP A 14 -2.50 -4.37 -0.50
N LEU A 15 -3.17 -3.45 -1.20
CA LEU A 15 -3.63 -3.65 -2.57
C LEU A 15 -2.62 -2.99 -3.52
N PRO A 16 -1.81 -3.75 -4.27
CA PRO A 16 -0.79 -3.24 -5.18
C PRO A 16 -1.35 -2.37 -6.30
N GLN A 17 -0.45 -1.75 -7.07
CA GLN A 17 -0.84 -1.11 -8.32
C GLN A 17 -1.39 -2.16 -9.29
N GLU A 18 -2.38 -1.79 -10.09
CA GLU A 18 -3.06 -2.72 -11.01
C GLU A 18 -2.07 -3.44 -11.96
N ARG A 19 -1.07 -2.70 -12.44
CA ARG A 19 -0.02 -3.24 -13.34
C ARG A 19 0.83 -4.35 -12.70
N ASP A 20 0.89 -4.38 -11.37
CA ASP A 20 1.67 -5.35 -10.60
C ASP A 20 0.83 -6.59 -10.23
N LEU A 21 -0.47 -6.58 -10.56
CA LEU A 21 -1.34 -7.71 -10.29
C LEU A 21 -1.10 -8.85 -11.28
N PRO A 22 -1.22 -10.11 -10.83
CA PRO A 22 -1.10 -11.25 -11.72
C PRO A 22 -2.16 -11.20 -12.84
N ARG A 23 -1.71 -11.23 -14.10
CA ARG A 23 -2.57 -11.21 -15.31
C ARG A 23 -3.46 -12.45 -15.51
N ARG A 24 -3.42 -13.41 -14.57
CA ARG A 24 -4.15 -14.68 -14.64
C ARG A 24 -5.66 -14.45 -14.55
N PRO A 25 -6.51 -15.41 -14.99
CA PRO A 25 -7.94 -15.19 -15.12
C PRO A 25 -8.60 -15.17 -13.73
N PHE A 26 -8.52 -14.03 -13.05
CA PHE A 26 -9.45 -13.72 -11.98
C PHE A 26 -10.76 -13.31 -12.64
N HIS A 27 -11.88 -13.86 -12.16
CA HIS A 27 -13.19 -13.63 -12.75
C HIS A 27 -13.43 -12.14 -13.02
N PHE A 28 -13.93 -11.81 -14.22
CA PHE A 28 -14.24 -10.46 -14.72
C PHE A 28 -15.11 -9.59 -13.78
N ARG A 29 -15.65 -10.16 -12.71
CA ARG A 29 -16.56 -9.50 -11.76
C ARG A 29 -15.84 -8.70 -10.67
N THR A 30 -14.51 -8.70 -10.61
CA THR A 30 -13.74 -8.02 -9.54
C THR A 30 -12.99 -6.77 -10.00
N LYS A 31 -13.50 -6.01 -10.98
CA LYS A 31 -12.79 -4.79 -11.42
C LYS A 31 -12.99 -3.66 -10.41
N LEU A 32 -11.91 -3.26 -9.75
CA LEU A 32 -11.87 -2.09 -8.88
C LEU A 32 -11.70 -0.80 -9.70
N PRO A 33 -12.21 0.34 -9.23
CA PRO A 33 -11.83 1.64 -9.79
C PRO A 33 -10.32 1.86 -9.72
N GLN A 34 -9.74 2.57 -10.71
CA GLN A 34 -8.30 2.83 -10.77
C GLN A 34 -7.75 3.45 -9.48
N SER A 35 -8.53 4.31 -8.84
CA SER A 35 -8.20 5.01 -7.61
C SER A 35 -8.11 4.13 -6.36
N CYS A 36 -8.43 2.83 -6.47
CA CYS A 36 -8.37 1.90 -5.34
C CYS A 36 -7.02 1.19 -5.23
N TYR A 37 -6.22 1.14 -6.31
CA TYR A 37 -4.96 0.42 -6.34
C TYR A 37 -3.81 1.24 -5.73
N GLY A 38 -2.81 0.55 -5.17
CA GLY A 38 -1.67 1.18 -4.49
C GLY A 38 -2.04 1.77 -3.13
N HIS A 39 -2.94 1.10 -2.40
CA HIS A 39 -3.45 1.57 -1.12
C HIS A 39 -3.47 0.46 -0.07
N PRO A 40 -3.31 0.80 1.22
CA PRO A 40 -3.69 -0.09 2.30
C PRO A 40 -5.21 -0.27 2.29
N VAL A 41 -5.68 -1.46 2.65
CA VAL A 41 -7.09 -1.80 2.70
C VAL A 41 -7.41 -2.59 3.97
N ILE A 42 -8.58 -2.37 4.56
CA ILE A 42 -9.07 -3.16 5.71
C ILE A 42 -10.06 -4.20 5.23
N LEU A 43 -9.91 -5.43 5.71
CA LEU A 43 -10.81 -6.54 5.39
C LEU A 43 -12.06 -6.45 6.25
N ILE A 44 -13.23 -6.36 5.63
CA ILE A 44 -14.51 -6.28 6.34
C ILE A 44 -15.36 -7.55 6.22
N SER A 45 -15.11 -8.36 5.19
CA SER A 45 -15.75 -9.67 5.02
C SER A 45 -14.92 -10.56 4.11
N ILE A 46 -15.03 -11.87 4.32
CA ILE A 46 -14.28 -12.89 3.61
C ILE A 46 -15.25 -13.86 2.96
N ASP A 47 -15.16 -13.96 1.64
CA ASP A 47 -15.92 -14.94 0.89
C ASP A 47 -15.08 -16.22 0.78
N SER A 48 -15.53 -17.28 1.45
CA SER A 48 -14.82 -18.57 1.43
C SER A 48 -15.05 -19.35 0.14
N SER A 49 -16.14 -19.11 -0.60
CA SER A 49 -16.48 -19.88 -1.79
C SER A 49 -15.81 -19.32 -3.06
N ASP A 50 -15.64 -17.99 -3.16
CA ASP A 50 -15.17 -17.33 -4.39
C ASP A 50 -13.73 -16.78 -4.30
N ASN A 51 -12.93 -17.21 -3.31
CA ASN A 51 -11.56 -16.69 -3.09
C ASN A 51 -11.48 -15.14 -3.11
N ALA A 52 -12.55 -14.49 -2.68
CA ALA A 52 -12.71 -13.05 -2.71
C ALA A 52 -12.84 -12.49 -1.29
N VAL A 53 -12.62 -11.18 -1.17
CA VAL A 53 -12.80 -10.43 0.08
C VAL A 53 -13.48 -9.11 -0.23
N TRP A 54 -14.18 -8.60 0.78
CA TRP A 54 -14.67 -7.23 0.79
C TRP A 54 -13.73 -6.37 1.61
N VAL A 55 -13.36 -5.22 1.04
CA VAL A 55 -12.39 -4.31 1.62
C VAL A 55 -12.88 -2.87 1.61
N LEU A 56 -12.38 -2.07 2.55
CA LEU A 56 -12.46 -0.61 2.52
C LEU A 56 -11.06 -0.04 2.30
N ILE A 57 -10.98 1.06 1.56
CA ILE A 57 -9.72 1.71 1.21
C ILE A 57 -9.28 2.64 2.34
N LEU A 58 -8.04 2.51 2.80
CA LEU A 58 -7.41 3.46 3.70
C LEU A 58 -6.81 4.61 2.88
N THR A 59 -6.96 5.81 3.39
CA THR A 59 -6.39 7.01 2.80
C THR A 59 -5.60 7.78 3.85
N THR A 60 -4.59 8.49 3.37
CA THR A 60 -3.91 9.52 4.15
C THR A 60 -4.23 10.88 3.53
N PHE A 61 -4.23 11.93 4.35
CA PHE A 61 -4.44 13.30 3.90
C PHE A 61 -3.13 14.11 3.87
N GLY A 62 -1.98 13.44 3.75
CA GLY A 62 -0.67 14.10 3.64
C GLY A 62 -0.11 14.60 4.97
N GLY A 63 -0.26 13.82 6.05
CA GLY A 63 0.39 14.08 7.35
C GLY A 63 -0.26 15.17 8.21
N HIS A 64 -1.10 16.00 7.63
CA HIS A 64 -2.02 16.88 8.34
C HIS A 64 -3.43 16.33 8.16
N GLY A 65 -4.23 16.35 9.23
CA GLY A 65 -5.63 15.93 9.22
C GLY A 65 -6.42 16.42 8.00
N PRO A 66 -7.53 15.76 7.65
CA PRO A 66 -8.32 16.19 6.53
C PRO A 66 -8.87 17.60 6.79
N THR A 67 -8.61 18.51 5.86
CA THR A 67 -9.30 19.81 5.84
C THR A 67 -10.59 19.65 5.04
N PRO A 68 -11.63 20.48 5.29
CA PRO A 68 -12.86 20.47 4.48
C PRO A 68 -12.59 20.49 2.96
N ALA A 69 -11.60 21.27 2.53
CA ALA A 69 -11.19 21.35 1.12
C ALA A 69 -10.71 20.00 0.53
N LYS A 70 -10.06 19.14 1.32
CA LYS A 70 -9.61 17.82 0.85
C LYS A 70 -10.77 16.87 0.59
N PHE A 71 -11.84 16.94 1.39
CA PHE A 71 -13.06 16.17 1.17
C PHE A 71 -13.81 16.66 -0.07
N ILE A 72 -14.00 17.98 -0.20
CA ILE A 72 -14.66 18.59 -1.37
C ILE A 72 -13.96 18.21 -2.67
N ARG A 73 -12.62 18.28 -2.71
CA ARG A 73 -11.84 17.90 -3.90
C ARG A 73 -12.05 16.43 -4.30
N ARG A 74 -12.35 15.55 -3.35
CA ARG A 74 -12.66 14.14 -3.60
C ARG A 74 -14.14 13.91 -3.89
N GLY A 75 -15.00 14.92 -3.70
CA GLY A 75 -16.45 14.79 -3.83
C GLY A 75 -17.06 13.91 -2.75
N HIS A 76 -16.41 13.82 -1.58
CA HIS A 76 -16.84 12.98 -0.47
C HIS A 76 -17.26 13.86 0.71
N ASN A 77 -18.12 13.33 1.57
CA ASN A 77 -18.48 14.00 2.81
C ASN A 77 -17.51 13.59 3.94
N PRO A 78 -17.21 14.48 4.90
CA PRO A 78 -16.32 14.14 6.01
C PRO A 78 -16.80 12.93 6.83
N ASP A 79 -18.10 12.85 7.12
CA ASP A 79 -18.74 11.77 7.88
C ASP A 79 -18.62 10.37 7.24
N GLU A 80 -18.18 10.28 5.99
CA GLU A 80 -17.89 9.04 5.29
C GLU A 80 -16.51 8.45 5.64
N TYR A 81 -15.76 9.12 6.52
CA TYR A 81 -14.43 8.72 6.95
C TYR A 81 -14.39 8.39 8.44
N LEU A 82 -13.83 7.23 8.77
CA LEU A 82 -13.49 6.89 10.16
C LEU A 82 -11.98 7.04 10.36
N PRO A 83 -11.52 7.83 11.35
CA PRO A 83 -10.11 7.89 11.70
C PRO A 83 -9.63 6.56 12.28
N ILE A 84 -8.37 6.22 12.02
CA ILE A 84 -7.65 5.16 12.72
C ILE A 84 -6.71 5.84 13.72
N TYR A 85 -6.87 5.56 15.01
CA TYR A 85 -6.02 6.15 16.05
C TYR A 85 -4.52 5.90 15.72
N PRO A 86 -3.63 6.91 15.83
CA PRO A 86 -3.81 8.20 16.51
C PRO A 86 -4.40 9.34 15.66
N ALA A 87 -4.89 9.08 14.46
CA ALA A 87 -5.50 10.12 13.63
C ALA A 87 -6.66 10.80 14.39
N ALA A 88 -6.65 12.13 14.40
CA ALA A 88 -7.71 12.89 15.07
C ALA A 88 -9.04 12.75 14.30
N PRO A 89 -10.17 12.62 15.02
CA PRO A 89 -11.48 12.72 14.40
C PRO A 89 -11.69 14.13 13.86
N HIS A 90 -12.40 14.26 12.75
CA HIS A 90 -12.71 15.55 12.13
C HIS A 90 -14.05 16.15 12.59
N LEU A 91 -14.86 15.39 13.34
CA LEU A 91 -16.03 15.84 14.09
C LEU A 91 -15.94 15.27 15.51
N ASP A 92 -16.44 16.00 16.50
CA ASP A 92 -16.30 15.63 17.92
C ASP A 92 -16.95 14.28 18.28
N ASP A 93 -18.02 13.90 17.57
CA ASP A 93 -18.82 12.69 17.86
C ASP A 93 -18.47 11.47 16.98
N ILE A 94 -17.35 11.50 16.25
CA ILE A 94 -16.94 10.38 15.39
C ILE A 94 -16.11 9.36 16.15
N LEU A 95 -16.52 8.09 16.04
CA LEU A 95 -15.76 6.96 16.56
C LEU A 95 -14.46 6.75 15.77
N SER A 96 -13.39 6.45 16.51
CA SER A 96 -12.11 6.03 15.93
C SER A 96 -11.99 4.52 15.90
N LEU A 97 -11.39 4.00 14.83
CA LEU A 97 -10.90 2.64 14.78
C LEU A 97 -9.62 2.54 15.60
N LEU A 98 -9.50 1.44 16.35
CA LEU A 98 -8.32 1.13 17.14
C LEU A 98 -7.60 -0.06 16.51
N LEU A 99 -6.27 0.03 16.46
CA LEU A 99 -5.41 -1.09 16.11
C LEU A 99 -5.11 -1.91 17.38
N GLU A 100 -4.61 -3.12 17.22
CA GLU A 100 -4.17 -3.93 18.35
C GLU A 100 -3.06 -3.21 19.14
N ASP A 101 -2.95 -3.53 20.43
CA ASP A 101 -2.00 -2.88 21.33
C ASP A 101 -0.57 -2.94 20.79
N GLY A 102 0.10 -1.77 20.83
CA GLY A 102 1.45 -1.59 20.30
C GLY A 102 1.50 -1.36 18.79
N GLN A 103 0.45 -1.60 18.02
CA GLN A 103 0.43 -1.28 16.60
C GLN A 103 0.08 0.18 16.36
N SER A 104 0.79 0.83 15.43
CA SER A 104 0.43 2.15 14.95
C SER A 104 0.85 2.31 13.49
N LEU A 105 0.06 3.06 12.71
CA LEU A 105 0.45 3.44 11.35
C LEU A 105 1.42 4.62 11.39
N LEU A 106 2.35 4.67 10.45
CA LEU A 106 3.34 5.75 10.37
C LEU A 106 2.71 7.12 10.09
N ARG A 107 1.55 7.10 9.41
CA ARG A 107 0.81 8.30 9.04
C ARG A 107 -0.60 8.21 9.57
N ASP A 108 -1.15 9.36 9.95
CA ASP A 108 -2.58 9.48 10.21
C ASP A 108 -3.36 8.97 9.00
N SER A 109 -4.27 8.05 9.29
CA SER A 109 -4.99 7.28 8.29
C SER A 109 -6.48 7.25 8.61
N TRP A 110 -7.28 7.26 7.56
CA TRP A 110 -8.74 7.22 7.65
C TRP A 110 -9.26 6.14 6.71
N VAL A 111 -10.36 5.50 7.08
CA VAL A 111 -11.07 4.53 6.26
C VAL A 111 -12.27 5.19 5.62
N PHE A 112 -12.39 5.11 4.30
CA PHE A 112 -13.61 5.54 3.60
C PHE A 112 -14.67 4.45 3.69
N VAL A 113 -15.73 4.65 4.49
CA VAL A 113 -16.68 3.58 4.84
C VAL A 113 -17.88 3.45 3.90
N ARG A 114 -18.17 4.48 3.09
CA ARG A 114 -19.38 4.53 2.25
C ARG A 114 -19.39 3.47 1.15
N LYS A 115 -18.22 3.03 0.68
CA LYS A 115 -18.08 2.21 -0.53
C LYS A 115 -17.13 1.04 -0.32
N PRO A 116 -17.64 -0.12 0.09
CA PRO A 116 -16.86 -1.35 0.11
C PRO A 116 -16.62 -1.87 -1.29
N TYR A 117 -15.48 -2.51 -1.47
CA TYR A 117 -15.03 -3.05 -2.73
C TYR A 117 -14.75 -4.54 -2.61
N ARG A 118 -15.06 -5.29 -3.66
CA ARG A 118 -14.78 -6.73 -3.73
C ARG A 118 -13.55 -6.99 -4.60
N CYS A 119 -12.58 -7.74 -4.08
CA CYS A 119 -11.38 -8.12 -4.83
C CYS A 119 -10.94 -9.56 -4.53
N ALA A 120 -10.06 -10.10 -5.37
CA ALA A 120 -9.52 -11.44 -5.17
C ALA A 120 -8.47 -11.45 -4.04
N LYS A 121 -8.49 -12.48 -3.19
CA LYS A 121 -7.48 -12.68 -2.13
C LYS A 121 -6.05 -12.68 -2.68
N ALA A 122 -5.88 -13.23 -3.88
CA ALA A 122 -4.59 -13.32 -4.55
C ALA A 122 -4.00 -11.95 -4.96
N TRP A 123 -4.80 -10.89 -4.96
CA TRP A 123 -4.33 -9.53 -5.24
C TRP A 123 -3.73 -8.85 -4.01
N LEU A 124 -4.07 -9.32 -2.81
CA LEU A 124 -3.62 -8.68 -1.57
C LEU A 124 -2.23 -9.18 -1.16
N GLN A 125 -1.43 -8.23 -0.65
CA GLN A 125 -0.08 -8.44 -0.15
C GLN A 125 0.02 -8.01 1.31
N GLU A 126 1.10 -8.43 1.97
CA GLU A 126 1.40 -7.93 3.32
C GLU A 126 1.68 -6.44 3.25
N LEU A 127 1.24 -5.70 4.26
CA LEU A 127 1.46 -4.27 4.30
C LEU A 127 2.98 -3.99 4.42
N PRO A 128 3.56 -3.11 3.58
CA PRO A 128 4.99 -2.82 3.63
C PRO A 128 5.41 -2.36 5.04
N PRO A 129 6.54 -2.86 5.59
CA PRO A 129 6.97 -2.53 6.96
C PRO A 129 7.09 -1.03 7.24
N GLU A 130 7.47 -0.24 6.24
CA GLU A 130 7.59 1.23 6.31
C GLU A 130 6.24 1.94 6.52
N THR A 131 5.11 1.25 6.34
CA THR A 131 3.78 1.80 6.61
C THR A 131 3.46 1.77 8.11
N TRP A 132 4.12 0.88 8.86
CA TRP A 132 3.94 0.74 10.29
C TRP A 132 4.93 1.62 11.06
N ASN A 133 4.47 2.25 12.13
CA ASN A 133 5.35 2.80 13.15
C ASN A 133 5.59 1.72 14.20
N MET A 134 6.70 1.02 14.05
CA MET A 134 7.16 0.00 15.00
C MET A 134 8.28 0.57 15.89
N PRO A 135 7.97 1.18 17.04
CA PRO A 135 8.97 1.81 17.89
C PRO A 135 10.02 0.82 18.42
N TRP A 136 9.66 -0.46 18.63
CA TRP A 136 10.62 -1.48 19.12
C TRP A 136 11.68 -1.87 18.09
N LEU A 137 11.40 -1.76 16.79
CA LEU A 137 12.37 -2.06 15.72
C LEU A 137 13.44 -0.96 15.61
N LYS A 138 13.13 0.29 15.97
CA LYS A 138 14.09 1.40 15.91
C LYS A 138 15.31 1.21 16.82
N GLY A 139 15.21 0.34 17.84
CA GLY A 139 16.33 -0.02 18.71
C GLY A 139 17.21 -1.17 18.20
N GLN A 140 16.68 -2.05 17.35
CA GLN A 140 17.40 -3.27 16.92
C GLN A 140 18.17 -3.10 15.60
N VAL A 141 17.76 -2.18 14.72
CA VAL A 141 18.44 -1.97 13.43
C VAL A 141 19.83 -1.34 13.59
N LYS A 142 20.14 -0.68 14.72
CA LYS A 142 21.49 -0.14 14.99
C LYS A 142 22.57 -1.21 15.15
N ASN A 143 22.19 -2.47 15.36
CA ASN A 143 23.14 -3.58 15.52
C ASN A 143 23.27 -4.46 14.27
N LEU A 144 22.52 -4.17 13.19
CA LEU A 144 22.81 -4.72 11.87
C LEU A 144 23.92 -3.87 11.25
N VAL A 145 25.12 -4.04 11.82
CA VAL A 145 26.38 -3.73 11.17
C VAL A 145 26.30 -4.40 9.79
N THR A 146 26.22 -3.59 8.74
CA THR A 146 26.59 -4.03 7.40
C THR A 146 27.97 -4.67 7.55
N PRO A 147 28.15 -5.97 7.27
CA PRO A 147 29.50 -6.50 7.15
C PRO A 147 30.20 -5.60 6.15
N GLU A 148 31.29 -4.96 6.56
CA GLU A 148 32.21 -4.32 5.63
C GLU A 148 32.47 -5.34 4.54
N GLU A 149 31.96 -5.07 3.34
CA GLU A 149 32.42 -5.74 2.14
C GLU A 149 33.91 -5.45 2.10
N ASP A 150 34.70 -6.46 2.48
CA ASP A 150 36.08 -6.63 2.07
C ASP A 150 36.10 -6.38 0.56
N ARG A 151 36.44 -5.15 0.17
CA ARG A 151 36.65 -4.79 -1.23
C ARG A 151 37.96 -5.44 -1.62
N PRO A 152 37.97 -6.46 -2.50
CA PRO A 152 39.21 -6.84 -3.15
C PRO A 152 39.70 -5.64 -3.97
N ASP A 153 40.96 -5.27 -3.74
CA ASP A 153 41.72 -4.31 -4.53
C ASP A 153 41.65 -4.71 -6.01
N ALA A 154 40.85 -3.99 -6.78
CA ALA A 154 40.78 -4.13 -8.23
C ALA A 154 41.90 -3.30 -8.86
N SER A 155 43.10 -3.87 -8.86
CA SER A 155 44.12 -3.56 -9.86
C SER A 155 43.94 -4.51 -11.05
N ASP A 156 44.20 -4.01 -12.26
CA ASP A 156 44.14 -4.65 -13.58
C ASP A 156 42.72 -4.69 -14.18
N GLY A 157 42.32 -3.85 -15.14
CA GLY A 157 43.04 -3.41 -16.33
C GLY A 157 42.67 -4.34 -17.50
N ILE A 158 41.68 -3.97 -18.32
CA ILE A 158 41.55 -4.33 -19.75
C ILE A 158 40.65 -3.27 -20.40
N GLY A 159 41.19 -2.59 -21.41
CA GLY A 159 40.45 -1.69 -22.28
C GLY A 159 39.53 -2.44 -23.24
N LEU A 160 38.36 -1.86 -23.50
CA LEU A 160 37.49 -2.25 -24.60
C LEU A 160 37.10 -0.99 -25.37
N GLU A 161 37.70 -0.87 -26.56
CA GLU A 161 37.32 0.09 -27.59
C GLU A 161 35.84 -0.07 -27.95
N TRP A 162 35.10 1.04 -27.91
CA TRP A 162 33.78 1.13 -28.51
C TRP A 162 33.93 1.80 -29.87
N SER A 163 33.93 0.97 -30.92
CA SER A 163 33.80 1.42 -32.30
C SER A 163 32.33 1.62 -32.62
N GLY A 164 32.01 2.80 -33.17
CA GLY A 164 30.64 3.27 -33.39
C GLY A 164 29.90 2.55 -34.52
N SER A 165 28.60 2.81 -34.59
CA SER A 165 27.79 2.67 -35.80
C SER A 165 26.62 3.63 -35.72
N GLU A 166 26.69 4.69 -36.53
CA GLU A 166 25.58 5.56 -36.88
C GLU A 166 24.43 4.76 -37.50
N LEU A 167 23.20 4.95 -37.03
CA LEU A 167 22.00 4.56 -37.76
C LEU A 167 21.21 5.82 -38.12
N LYS A 168 21.18 6.03 -39.43
CA LYS A 168 20.56 7.12 -40.16
C LYS A 168 19.07 7.20 -39.90
N SER A 169 18.62 8.41 -39.60
CA SER A 169 17.25 8.89 -39.73
C SER A 169 16.77 8.72 -41.18
N THR A 170 15.55 8.21 -41.35
CA THR A 170 14.76 8.41 -42.58
C THR A 170 13.39 8.96 -42.21
N PRO A 171 12.90 10.01 -42.89
CA PRO A 171 11.53 10.46 -42.81
C PRO A 171 10.71 9.91 -43.97
N SER A 172 9.41 9.69 -43.79
CA SER A 172 8.33 9.58 -44.80
C SER A 172 7.05 9.14 -44.04
N SER A 173 5.84 9.65 -44.20
CA SER A 173 5.24 10.75 -44.96
C SER A 173 3.91 11.08 -44.31
#